data_AF-A0A182JTS0-F1
#
_entry.id   AF-A0A182JTS0-F1
#
_cell.length_a   1.000
_cell.length_b   1.000
_cell.length_c   1.000
_cell.angle_alpha   90.00
_cell.angle_beta   90.00
_cell.angle_gamma   90.00
#
_symmetry.space_group_name_H-M   'P 1'
#
loop_
_entity.id
_entity.type
_entity.pdbx_description
1 polymer ?
#
loop_
_entity_poly.entity_id
_entity_poly.type
_entity_poly.pdbx_seq_one_letter_code
_entity_poly.pdbx_strand_id
1 'polypeptide(L)'
;MDSLRYTCWVFCMAQIVIVSGRPEFGTAFEFPVTSTVDELAMELSDLFASLDDQLHFMVSGLIPNSESKRELLATFADDFSVKLKAISEQLVAATNSAANVNGTLNMVLDKYTELSSFYNSNANTFISAVTSQLGLYVSSELWSALDFIVKALPDVKVSVEMLRMALLNASAVESVPPGLLRALVTALRNVKAHLPLLVYVFQRVGVNFQTADTFLATFNQVEQTLPVEFQQDTDAFNSRVSELEAAVGTEFSSLELKFNNTNARLSTELTGDIEAQTNFVQLKADLQSFTASRSLFLKELKESVQLASAFYRQSVTYGVSQVYYSDGSNPINAPALQLAMQLVESSSFAEFCHSKFAALVSDLLPLGRIRLNECFDTELPRLRKLQELIETYALMVSYDLEDLWHNLKPCRSDCAASNCVSQIASSYAQLKAARDTNSMTKPVNFFTSALTASLNRIGLCFSRVNIFTFLNLVPSFEEQARSCIGAN
;
A
#
# COMPACT_ATOMS: atom_id res chain seq x y z
N MET A 1 -42.67 79.97 -27.37
CA MET A 1 -43.23 78.84 -26.60
C MET A 1 -43.50 77.60 -27.47
N ASP A 2 -43.30 77.68 -28.79
CA ASP A 2 -43.59 76.55 -29.68
C ASP A 2 -42.46 75.50 -29.78
N SER A 3 -41.20 75.85 -29.51
CA SER A 3 -40.10 74.87 -29.63
C SER A 3 -40.08 73.80 -28.52
N LEU A 4 -40.59 74.11 -27.32
CA LEU A 4 -40.68 73.17 -26.19
C LEU A 4 -41.78 72.10 -26.38
N ARG A 5 -42.81 72.39 -27.18
CA ARG A 5 -43.87 71.42 -27.49
C ARG A 5 -43.37 70.33 -28.44
N TYR A 6 -42.48 70.66 -29.37
CA TYR A 6 -41.88 69.70 -30.29
C TYR A 6 -40.87 68.77 -29.60
N THR A 7 -40.08 69.27 -28.63
CA THR A 7 -39.13 68.41 -27.88
C THR A 7 -39.84 67.41 -26.96
N CYS A 8 -40.96 67.79 -26.33
CA CYS A 8 -41.76 66.87 -25.53
C CYS A 8 -42.44 65.79 -26.39
N TRP A 9 -42.93 66.15 -27.59
CA TRP A 9 -43.49 65.18 -28.55
C TRP A 9 -42.45 64.19 -29.08
N VAL A 10 -41.23 64.66 -29.36
CA VAL A 10 -40.13 63.80 -29.81
C VAL A 10 -39.65 62.86 -28.70
N PHE A 11 -39.60 63.31 -27.44
CA PHE A 11 -39.26 62.43 -26.31
C PHE A 11 -40.38 61.44 -25.96
N CYS A 12 -41.66 61.82 -26.05
CA CYS A 12 -42.77 60.86 -25.90
C CYS A 12 -42.82 59.85 -27.06
N MET A 13 -42.56 60.27 -28.31
CA MET A 13 -42.45 59.35 -29.45
C MET A 13 -41.22 58.45 -29.37
N ALA A 14 -40.08 58.94 -28.86
CA ALA A 14 -38.89 58.14 -28.64
C ALA A 14 -39.05 57.14 -27.47
N GLN A 15 -39.83 57.46 -26.45
CA GLN A 15 -40.19 56.50 -25.40
C GLN A 15 -41.19 55.43 -25.87
N ILE A 16 -42.06 55.75 -26.84
CA ILE A 16 -42.96 54.75 -27.48
C ILE A 16 -42.18 53.79 -28.40
N VAL A 17 -41.03 54.20 -28.95
CA VAL A 17 -40.21 53.37 -29.86
C VAL A 17 -39.18 52.49 -29.12
N ILE A 18 -38.90 52.74 -27.83
CA ILE A 18 -37.90 51.98 -27.04
C ILE A 18 -38.53 51.07 -25.97
N VAL A 19 -39.86 51.06 -25.80
CA VAL A 19 -40.56 49.94 -25.15
C VAL A 19 -40.85 48.87 -26.20
N SER A 20 -39.80 48.35 -26.84
CA SER A 20 -39.91 47.04 -27.48
C SER A 20 -39.77 46.01 -26.36
N GLY A 21 -40.90 45.50 -25.88
CA GLY A 21 -40.89 44.40 -24.91
C GLY A 21 -39.95 43.31 -25.39
N ARG A 22 -39.09 42.82 -24.50
CA ARG A 22 -38.26 41.65 -24.81
C ARG A 22 -39.23 40.53 -25.20
N PRO A 23 -39.09 39.90 -26.37
CA PRO A 23 -40.00 38.84 -26.77
C PRO A 23 -39.75 37.59 -25.93
N GLU A 24 -40.81 37.07 -25.29
CA GLU A 24 -40.74 35.93 -24.38
C GLU A 24 -41.73 34.85 -24.81
N PHE A 25 -41.32 33.58 -24.68
CA PHE A 25 -42.13 32.37 -24.94
C PHE A 25 -42.80 32.33 -26.32
N GLY A 26 -42.17 32.93 -27.34
CA GLY A 26 -42.71 32.98 -28.70
C GLY A 26 -43.82 34.02 -28.87
N THR A 27 -43.79 35.08 -28.06
CA THR A 27 -44.70 36.23 -28.14
C THR A 27 -43.91 37.54 -28.10
N ALA A 28 -44.58 38.65 -28.41
CA ALA A 28 -44.02 39.99 -28.18
C ALA A 28 -44.28 40.51 -26.75
N PHE A 29 -44.78 39.64 -25.86
CA PHE A 29 -45.10 39.99 -24.47
C PHE A 29 -43.86 39.91 -23.59
N GLU A 30 -43.86 40.73 -22.53
CA GLU A 30 -42.85 40.71 -21.47
C GLU A 30 -43.54 40.38 -20.14
N PHE A 31 -43.02 39.40 -19.42
CA PHE A 31 -43.58 38.91 -18.17
C PHE A 31 -42.61 39.17 -17.00
N PRO A 32 -43.10 39.71 -15.87
CA PRO A 32 -42.25 40.02 -14.72
C PRO A 32 -41.51 38.83 -14.07
N VAL A 33 -41.91 37.60 -14.39
CA VAL A 33 -41.41 36.37 -13.75
C VAL A 33 -40.38 35.64 -14.62
N THR A 34 -40.18 36.07 -15.87
CA THR A 34 -39.33 35.38 -16.85
C THR A 34 -37.88 35.27 -16.42
N SER A 35 -37.31 36.30 -15.79
CA SER A 35 -35.96 36.24 -15.23
C SER A 35 -35.79 35.13 -14.19
N THR A 36 -36.83 34.87 -13.38
CA THR A 36 -36.81 33.77 -12.40
C THR A 36 -36.83 32.41 -13.07
N VAL A 37 -37.60 32.27 -14.16
CA VAL A 37 -37.67 31.03 -14.95
C VAL A 37 -36.32 30.77 -15.62
N ASP A 38 -35.72 31.80 -16.20
CA ASP A 38 -34.42 31.77 -16.86
C ASP A 38 -33.31 31.34 -15.88
N GLU A 39 -33.23 31.99 -14.71
CA GLU A 39 -32.26 31.67 -13.65
C GLU A 39 -32.41 30.22 -13.16
N LEU A 40 -33.62 29.80 -12.80
CA LEU A 40 -33.86 28.43 -12.33
C LEU A 40 -33.56 27.39 -13.41
N ALA A 41 -33.84 27.68 -14.68
CA ALA A 41 -33.53 26.78 -15.77
C ALA A 41 -32.02 26.66 -16.00
N MET A 42 -31.26 27.76 -15.91
CA MET A 42 -29.79 27.72 -15.97
C MET A 42 -29.20 26.93 -14.79
N GLU A 43 -29.65 27.18 -13.56
CA GLU A 43 -29.17 26.44 -12.39
C GLU A 43 -29.48 24.93 -12.49
N LEU A 44 -30.65 24.56 -13.01
CA LEU A 44 -30.99 23.17 -13.27
C LEU A 44 -30.10 22.56 -14.35
N SER A 45 -29.83 23.30 -15.43
CA SER A 45 -28.93 22.87 -16.50
C SER A 45 -27.53 22.55 -15.96
N ASP A 46 -26.99 23.41 -15.10
CA ASP A 46 -25.68 23.21 -14.48
C ASP A 46 -25.67 21.99 -13.55
N LEU A 47 -26.72 21.83 -12.72
CA LEU A 47 -26.85 20.66 -11.85
C LEU A 47 -27.02 19.36 -12.64
N PHE A 48 -27.78 19.37 -13.74
CA PHE A 48 -27.91 18.20 -14.61
C PHE A 48 -26.57 17.81 -15.24
N ALA A 49 -25.77 18.79 -15.66
CA ALA A 49 -24.45 18.55 -16.23
C ALA A 49 -23.45 17.97 -15.21
N SER A 50 -23.68 18.14 -13.90
CA SER A 50 -22.77 17.63 -12.86
C SER A 50 -22.96 16.16 -12.47
N LEU A 51 -23.95 15.48 -13.07
CA LEU A 51 -24.36 14.13 -12.67
C LEU A 51 -23.24 13.09 -12.82
N ASP A 52 -22.41 13.22 -13.86
CA ASP A 52 -21.37 12.28 -14.25
C ASP A 52 -19.93 12.74 -13.90
N ASP A 53 -19.76 13.92 -13.29
CA ASP A 53 -18.46 14.55 -13.01
C ASP A 53 -17.41 13.64 -12.32
N GLN A 54 -17.87 12.66 -11.52
CA GLN A 54 -16.99 11.77 -10.75
C GLN A 54 -16.88 10.36 -11.33
N LEU A 55 -17.49 10.10 -12.49
CA LEU A 55 -17.55 8.77 -13.10
C LEU A 55 -16.50 8.57 -14.20
N HIS A 56 -15.88 9.65 -14.69
CA HIS A 56 -14.93 9.62 -15.81
C HIS A 56 -13.48 9.63 -15.32
N PHE A 57 -12.94 8.45 -15.00
CA PHE A 57 -11.54 8.25 -14.67
C PHE A 57 -11.08 6.86 -15.12
N MET A 58 -9.77 6.70 -15.27
CA MET A 58 -9.16 5.41 -15.61
C MET A 58 -9.01 4.56 -14.35
N VAL A 59 -9.53 3.33 -14.40
CA VAL A 59 -9.34 2.35 -13.33
C VAL A 59 -8.06 1.55 -13.56
N SER A 60 -7.39 1.15 -12.49
CA SER A 60 -6.16 0.35 -12.53
C SER A 60 -6.34 -1.08 -13.03
N GLY A 61 -7.59 -1.59 -13.01
CA GLY A 61 -7.90 -2.99 -13.31
C GLY A 61 -7.59 -3.97 -12.18
N LEU A 62 -7.15 -3.48 -11.01
CA LEU A 62 -6.81 -4.32 -9.85
C LEU A 62 -8.06 -4.84 -9.12
N ILE A 63 -9.19 -4.14 -9.22
CA ILE A 63 -10.47 -4.55 -8.65
C ILE A 63 -11.28 -5.28 -9.73
N PRO A 64 -11.71 -6.54 -9.50
CA PRO A 64 -12.45 -7.31 -10.49
C PRO A 64 -13.69 -6.59 -11.02
N ASN A 65 -13.80 -6.51 -12.34
CA ASN A 65 -14.92 -5.90 -13.07
C ASN A 65 -15.18 -4.42 -12.77
N SER A 66 -14.28 -3.71 -12.07
CA SER A 66 -14.47 -2.30 -11.70
C SER A 66 -14.69 -1.38 -12.90
N GLU A 67 -14.03 -1.63 -14.02
CA GLU A 67 -14.24 -0.89 -15.26
C GLU A 67 -15.68 -0.99 -15.76
N SER A 68 -16.18 -2.22 -15.94
CA SER A 68 -17.56 -2.47 -16.38
C SER A 68 -18.60 -1.89 -15.42
N LYS A 69 -18.36 -1.98 -14.11
CA LYS A 69 -19.26 -1.40 -13.10
C LYS A 69 -19.30 0.14 -13.17
N ARG A 70 -18.16 0.79 -13.36
CA ARG A 70 -18.05 2.24 -13.55
C ARG A 70 -18.75 2.68 -14.84
N GLU A 71 -18.48 1.98 -15.94
CA GLU A 71 -19.07 2.27 -17.25
C GLU A 71 -20.60 2.15 -17.27
N LEU A 72 -21.16 1.18 -16.53
CA LEU A 72 -22.61 1.06 -16.35
C LEU A 72 -23.23 2.34 -15.78
N LEU A 73 -22.59 2.93 -14.77
CA LEU A 73 -23.05 4.18 -14.14
C LEU A 73 -22.81 5.38 -15.05
N ALA A 74 -21.61 5.50 -15.61
CA ALA A 74 -21.21 6.60 -16.48
C ALA A 74 -22.15 6.70 -17.69
N THR A 75 -22.35 5.60 -18.42
CA THR A 75 -23.18 5.59 -19.64
C THR A 75 -24.62 6.04 -19.36
N PHE A 76 -25.22 5.56 -18.27
CA PHE A 76 -26.57 5.98 -17.90
C PHE A 76 -26.61 7.44 -17.45
N ALA A 77 -25.65 7.88 -16.63
CA ALA A 77 -25.56 9.25 -16.17
C ALA A 77 -25.36 10.23 -17.33
N ASP A 78 -24.50 9.91 -18.31
CA ASP A 78 -24.23 10.71 -19.51
C ASP A 78 -25.50 10.90 -20.35
N ASP A 79 -26.19 9.80 -20.69
CA ASP A 79 -27.39 9.87 -21.53
C ASP A 79 -28.55 10.58 -20.80
N PHE A 80 -28.67 10.36 -19.49
CA PHE A 80 -29.73 10.96 -18.68
C PHE A 80 -29.49 12.45 -18.44
N SER A 81 -28.26 12.85 -18.10
CA SER A 81 -27.86 14.24 -17.88
C SER A 81 -28.07 15.08 -19.14
N VAL A 82 -27.65 14.58 -20.31
CA VAL A 82 -27.84 15.26 -21.60
C VAL A 82 -29.33 15.52 -21.88
N LYS A 83 -30.19 14.53 -21.64
CA LYS A 83 -31.64 14.66 -21.88
C LYS A 83 -32.32 15.61 -20.88
N LEU A 84 -31.90 15.58 -19.62
CA LEU A 84 -32.38 16.53 -18.61
C LEU A 84 -31.96 17.96 -18.94
N LYS A 85 -30.67 18.15 -19.25
CA LYS A 85 -30.08 19.44 -19.63
C LYS A 85 -30.77 20.05 -20.84
N ALA A 86 -31.12 19.24 -21.83
CA ALA A 86 -31.84 19.70 -23.02
C ALA A 86 -33.20 20.33 -22.69
N ILE A 87 -33.91 19.89 -21.63
CA ILE A 87 -35.17 20.51 -21.21
C ILE A 87 -34.92 21.93 -20.68
N SER A 88 -33.95 22.08 -19.77
CA SER A 88 -33.58 23.38 -19.21
C SER A 88 -33.05 24.34 -20.28
N GLU A 89 -32.19 23.86 -21.19
CA GLU A 89 -31.65 24.68 -22.28
C GLU A 89 -32.76 25.18 -23.22
N GLN A 90 -33.72 24.32 -23.58
CA GLN A 90 -34.88 24.76 -24.37
C GLN A 90 -35.78 25.72 -23.61
N LEU A 91 -35.86 25.61 -22.28
CA LEU A 91 -36.62 26.54 -21.47
C LEU A 91 -35.94 27.93 -21.41
N VAL A 92 -34.61 27.99 -21.28
CA VAL A 92 -33.81 29.22 -21.40
C VAL A 92 -33.90 29.82 -22.80
N ALA A 93 -33.95 29.00 -23.85
CA ALA A 93 -34.20 29.49 -25.20
C ALA A 93 -35.62 30.08 -25.32
N ALA A 94 -36.61 29.45 -24.67
CA ALA A 94 -37.99 29.88 -24.70
C ALA A 94 -38.21 31.23 -23.99
N THR A 95 -37.51 31.53 -22.88
CA THR A 95 -37.59 32.84 -22.20
C THR A 95 -37.15 34.02 -23.07
N ASN A 96 -36.46 33.75 -24.19
CA ASN A 96 -35.86 34.75 -25.07
C ASN A 96 -36.36 34.70 -26.52
N SER A 97 -37.37 33.87 -26.80
CA SER A 97 -37.81 33.59 -28.17
C SER A 97 -38.87 34.57 -28.67
N ALA A 98 -38.61 35.17 -29.83
CA ALA A 98 -39.56 35.95 -30.64
C ALA A 98 -40.23 35.13 -31.76
N ALA A 99 -40.04 33.82 -31.77
CA ALA A 99 -40.67 32.94 -32.75
C ALA A 99 -42.18 32.80 -32.46
N ASN A 100 -42.84 31.80 -33.02
CA ASN A 100 -44.22 31.52 -32.67
C ASN A 100 -44.29 30.66 -31.39
N VAL A 101 -45.33 30.88 -30.58
CA VAL A 101 -45.62 30.15 -29.33
C VAL A 101 -45.54 28.64 -29.51
N ASN A 102 -46.16 28.12 -30.58
CA ASN A 102 -46.26 26.69 -30.81
C ASN A 102 -44.88 26.08 -31.07
N GLY A 103 -44.07 26.67 -31.97
CA GLY A 103 -42.71 26.23 -32.23
C GLY A 103 -41.82 26.32 -30.99
N THR A 104 -41.90 27.41 -30.24
CA THR A 104 -41.05 27.64 -29.06
C THR A 104 -41.34 26.62 -27.95
N LEU A 105 -42.59 26.50 -27.51
CA LEU A 105 -42.94 25.65 -26.37
C LEU A 105 -43.06 24.17 -26.75
N ASN A 106 -43.32 23.82 -28.01
CA ASN A 106 -43.27 22.42 -28.45
C ASN A 106 -41.85 21.87 -28.38
N MET A 107 -40.81 22.66 -28.68
CA MET A 107 -39.42 22.19 -28.52
C MET A 107 -39.12 21.75 -27.09
N VAL A 108 -39.61 22.49 -26.08
CA VAL A 108 -39.47 22.10 -24.66
C VAL A 108 -40.21 20.78 -24.37
N LEU A 109 -41.45 20.65 -24.87
CA LEU A 109 -42.29 19.47 -24.68
C LEU A 109 -41.76 18.24 -25.42
N ASP A 110 -41.13 18.43 -26.57
CA ASP A 110 -40.46 17.38 -27.34
C ASP A 110 -39.27 16.84 -26.56
N LYS A 111 -38.45 17.71 -25.95
CA LYS A 111 -37.33 17.28 -25.07
C LYS A 111 -37.79 16.55 -23.83
N TYR A 112 -38.90 16.97 -23.23
CA TYR A 112 -39.53 16.19 -22.16
C TYR A 112 -39.94 14.79 -22.66
N THR A 113 -40.53 14.70 -23.85
CA THR A 113 -41.00 13.42 -24.42
C THR A 113 -39.81 12.48 -24.71
N GLU A 114 -38.71 13.01 -25.24
CA GLU A 114 -37.45 12.28 -25.43
C GLU A 114 -36.91 11.73 -24.10
N LEU A 115 -36.87 12.55 -23.04
CA LEU A 115 -36.44 12.12 -21.71
C LEU A 115 -37.35 11.03 -21.14
N SER A 116 -38.67 11.24 -21.20
CA SER A 116 -39.65 10.28 -20.67
C SER A 116 -39.57 8.93 -21.39
N SER A 117 -39.40 8.95 -22.72
CA SER A 117 -39.18 7.72 -23.50
C SER A 117 -37.91 7.02 -23.07
N PHE A 118 -36.79 7.75 -22.92
CA PHE A 118 -35.53 7.17 -22.48
C PHE A 118 -35.65 6.53 -21.09
N TYR A 119 -36.22 7.24 -20.13
CA TYR A 119 -36.39 6.74 -18.77
C TYR A 119 -37.23 5.46 -18.74
N ASN A 120 -38.41 5.48 -19.37
CA ASN A 120 -39.32 4.34 -19.39
C ASN A 120 -38.71 3.10 -20.08
N SER A 121 -37.84 3.30 -21.07
CA SER A 121 -37.16 2.21 -21.76
C SER A 121 -35.95 1.65 -21.01
N ASN A 122 -35.22 2.47 -20.24
CA ASN A 122 -33.90 2.09 -19.74
C ASN A 122 -33.81 1.95 -18.21
N ALA A 123 -34.64 2.65 -17.42
CA ALA A 123 -34.47 2.74 -15.98
C ALA A 123 -34.53 1.38 -15.27
N ASN A 124 -35.49 0.52 -15.62
CA ASN A 124 -35.62 -0.81 -15.01
C ASN A 124 -34.43 -1.71 -15.34
N THR A 125 -33.94 -1.67 -16.57
CA THR A 125 -32.76 -2.43 -17.02
C THR A 125 -31.51 -1.94 -16.30
N PHE A 126 -31.31 -0.62 -16.25
CA PHE A 126 -30.21 0.00 -15.53
C PHE A 126 -30.20 -0.41 -14.04
N ILE A 127 -31.33 -0.30 -13.36
CA ILE A 127 -31.44 -0.60 -11.92
C ILE A 127 -31.27 -2.09 -11.65
N SER A 128 -31.72 -2.95 -12.55
CA SER A 128 -31.46 -4.39 -12.48
C SER A 128 -29.96 -4.70 -12.63
N ALA A 129 -29.28 -4.03 -13.57
CA ALA A 129 -27.84 -4.18 -13.77
C ALA A 129 -27.05 -3.65 -12.55
N VAL A 130 -27.41 -2.49 -12.01
CA VAL A 130 -26.79 -1.95 -10.78
C VAL A 130 -27.01 -2.90 -9.61
N THR A 131 -28.22 -3.43 -9.44
CA THR A 131 -28.51 -4.40 -8.38
C THR A 131 -27.63 -5.64 -8.50
N SER A 132 -27.41 -6.14 -9.71
CA SER A 132 -26.55 -7.31 -9.95
C SER A 132 -25.07 -7.04 -9.77
N GLN A 133 -24.60 -5.81 -10.04
CA GLN A 133 -23.17 -5.51 -10.13
C GLN A 133 -22.60 -4.74 -8.93
N LEU A 134 -23.40 -3.84 -8.36
CA LEU A 134 -23.03 -2.99 -7.22
C LEU A 134 -23.82 -3.35 -5.94
N GLY A 135 -24.98 -3.99 -6.08
CA GLY A 135 -25.78 -4.46 -4.95
C GLY A 135 -27.02 -3.61 -4.66
N LEU A 136 -27.80 -4.07 -3.68
CA LEU A 136 -29.14 -3.56 -3.37
C LEU A 136 -29.17 -2.15 -2.79
N TYR A 137 -28.12 -1.77 -2.05
CA TYR A 137 -28.09 -0.48 -1.37
C TYR A 137 -28.05 0.68 -2.38
N VAL A 138 -27.05 0.68 -3.27
CA VAL A 138 -26.90 1.68 -4.32
C VAL A 138 -28.09 1.66 -5.28
N SER A 139 -28.59 0.48 -5.66
CA SER A 139 -29.73 0.39 -6.56
C SER A 139 -31.01 0.97 -5.95
N SER A 140 -31.23 0.81 -4.63
CA SER A 140 -32.36 1.39 -3.93
C SER A 140 -32.28 2.91 -3.82
N GLU A 141 -31.09 3.46 -3.52
CA GLU A 141 -30.87 4.91 -3.47
C GLU A 141 -31.02 5.55 -4.86
N LEU A 142 -30.43 4.95 -5.90
CA LEU A 142 -30.59 5.41 -7.28
C LEU A 142 -32.03 5.34 -7.74
N TRP A 143 -32.73 4.23 -7.47
CA TRP A 143 -34.15 4.09 -7.81
C TRP A 143 -34.99 5.19 -7.16
N SER A 144 -34.77 5.42 -5.86
CA SER A 144 -35.51 6.45 -5.11
C SER A 144 -35.25 7.84 -5.68
N ALA A 145 -33.98 8.19 -5.93
CA ALA A 145 -33.60 9.48 -6.47
C ALA A 145 -34.15 9.71 -7.89
N LEU A 146 -34.10 8.69 -8.74
CA LEU A 146 -34.65 8.72 -10.10
C LEU A 146 -36.17 8.86 -10.09
N ASP A 147 -36.86 8.09 -9.24
CA ASP A 147 -38.31 8.12 -9.10
C ASP A 147 -38.80 9.51 -8.64
N PHE A 148 -38.09 10.17 -7.70
CA PHE A 148 -38.41 11.53 -7.29
C PHE A 148 -38.30 12.53 -8.45
N ILE A 149 -37.22 12.48 -9.23
CA ILE A 149 -37.02 13.40 -10.36
C ILE A 149 -38.07 13.18 -11.45
N VAL A 150 -38.37 11.93 -11.78
CA VAL A 150 -39.38 11.61 -12.81
C VAL A 150 -40.80 11.87 -12.35
N LYS A 151 -41.06 11.94 -11.03
CA LYS A 151 -42.35 12.41 -10.49
C LYS A 151 -42.47 13.93 -10.45
N ALA A 152 -41.36 14.66 -10.28
CA ALA A 152 -41.36 16.13 -10.24
C ALA A 152 -41.40 16.78 -11.65
N LEU A 153 -40.76 16.16 -12.64
CA LEU A 153 -40.71 16.66 -14.02
C LEU A 153 -42.08 16.81 -14.71
N PRO A 154 -43.07 15.92 -14.54
CA PRO A 154 -44.41 16.09 -15.10
C PRO A 154 -45.06 17.43 -14.77
N ASP A 155 -44.82 18.00 -13.59
CA ASP A 155 -45.37 19.30 -13.21
C ASP A 155 -44.80 20.44 -14.09
N VAL A 156 -43.54 20.31 -14.51
CA VAL A 156 -42.91 21.24 -15.46
C VAL A 156 -43.58 21.12 -16.82
N LYS A 157 -43.78 19.89 -17.32
CA LYS A 157 -44.49 19.64 -18.58
C LYS A 157 -45.89 20.25 -18.56
N VAL A 158 -46.69 19.93 -17.54
CA VAL A 158 -48.08 20.43 -17.42
C VAL A 158 -48.10 21.96 -17.36
N SER A 159 -47.19 22.57 -16.60
CA SER A 159 -47.09 24.03 -16.52
C SER A 159 -46.73 24.66 -17.87
N VAL A 160 -45.82 24.04 -18.65
CA VAL A 160 -45.46 24.48 -20.00
C VAL A 160 -46.64 24.31 -20.97
N GLU A 161 -47.39 23.20 -20.91
CA GLU A 161 -48.58 22.97 -21.74
C GLU A 161 -49.68 23.99 -21.45
N MET A 162 -49.96 24.27 -20.17
CA MET A 162 -50.94 25.27 -19.76
C MET A 162 -50.52 26.69 -20.20
N LEU A 163 -49.23 27.02 -20.06
CA LEU A 163 -48.68 28.28 -20.55
C LEU A 163 -48.84 28.40 -22.07
N ARG A 164 -48.52 27.35 -22.83
CA ARG A 164 -48.70 27.30 -24.29
C ARG A 164 -50.15 27.56 -24.69
N MET A 165 -51.09 26.86 -24.07
CA MET A 165 -52.52 27.00 -24.39
C MET A 165 -53.06 28.39 -24.06
N ALA A 166 -52.58 29.01 -22.97
CA ALA A 166 -52.97 30.38 -22.62
C ALA A 166 -52.40 31.40 -23.61
N LEU A 167 -51.12 31.28 -23.97
CA LEU A 167 -50.46 32.21 -24.91
C LEU A 167 -51.04 32.14 -26.32
N LEU A 168 -51.48 30.96 -26.79
CA LEU A 168 -52.14 30.82 -28.09
C LEU A 168 -53.47 31.59 -28.20
N ASN A 169 -54.15 31.81 -27.08
CA ASN A 169 -55.45 32.49 -27.03
C ASN A 169 -55.35 33.93 -26.51
N ALA A 170 -54.17 34.39 -26.11
CA ALA A 170 -53.96 35.72 -25.54
C ALA A 170 -53.74 36.76 -26.64
N SER A 171 -54.51 37.86 -26.59
CA SER A 171 -54.32 39.03 -27.45
C SER A 171 -53.50 40.14 -26.79
N ALA A 172 -53.33 40.09 -25.46
CA ALA A 172 -52.54 41.01 -24.65
C ALA A 172 -51.98 40.29 -23.41
N VAL A 173 -50.96 40.86 -22.77
CA VAL A 173 -50.27 40.29 -21.59
C VAL A 173 -51.25 40.02 -20.45
N GLU A 174 -52.20 40.92 -20.22
CA GLU A 174 -53.21 40.85 -19.16
C GLU A 174 -54.20 39.70 -19.37
N SER A 175 -54.28 39.16 -20.60
CA SER A 175 -55.14 38.00 -20.92
C SER A 175 -54.52 36.68 -20.47
N VAL A 176 -53.22 36.66 -20.13
CA VAL A 176 -52.53 35.47 -19.62
C VAL A 176 -52.72 35.38 -18.10
N PRO A 177 -53.29 34.29 -17.58
CA PRO A 177 -53.47 34.16 -16.13
C PRO A 177 -52.12 34.23 -15.38
N PRO A 178 -51.96 35.15 -14.40
CA PRO A 178 -50.69 35.39 -13.73
C PRO A 178 -50.20 34.20 -12.89
N GLY A 179 -51.07 33.23 -12.61
CA GLY A 179 -50.73 31.99 -11.91
C GLY A 179 -49.90 31.00 -12.72
N LEU A 180 -49.91 31.07 -14.06
CA LEU A 180 -49.28 30.04 -14.91
C LEU A 180 -47.75 30.06 -14.85
N LEU A 181 -47.14 31.24 -14.96
CA LEU A 181 -45.68 31.36 -14.82
C LEU A 181 -45.23 31.07 -13.38
N ARG A 182 -46.06 31.36 -12.38
CA ARG A 182 -45.79 30.97 -10.99
C ARG A 182 -45.85 29.46 -10.80
N ALA A 183 -46.78 28.77 -11.46
CA ALA A 183 -46.85 27.31 -11.46
C ALA A 183 -45.57 26.70 -12.08
N LEU A 184 -45.11 27.23 -13.21
CA LEU A 184 -43.84 26.83 -13.83
C LEU A 184 -42.64 27.04 -12.89
N VAL A 185 -42.51 28.22 -12.29
CA VAL A 185 -41.45 28.49 -11.29
C VAL A 185 -41.51 27.50 -10.12
N THR A 186 -42.71 27.18 -9.64
CA THR A 186 -42.90 26.22 -8.54
C THR A 186 -42.47 24.82 -8.95
N ALA A 187 -42.84 24.38 -10.16
CA ALA A 187 -42.42 23.10 -10.71
C ALA A 187 -40.90 23.00 -10.87
N LEU A 188 -40.24 24.04 -11.41
CA LEU A 188 -38.78 24.09 -11.52
C LEU A 188 -38.09 24.05 -10.14
N ARG A 189 -38.62 24.77 -9.15
CA ARG A 189 -38.13 24.71 -7.77
C ARG A 189 -38.28 23.32 -7.16
N ASN A 190 -39.38 22.63 -7.46
CA ASN A 190 -39.61 21.26 -7.00
C ASN A 190 -38.55 20.31 -7.58
N VAL A 191 -38.27 20.40 -8.89
CA VAL A 191 -37.17 19.63 -9.52
C VAL A 191 -35.83 19.97 -8.88
N LYS A 192 -35.52 21.27 -8.68
CA LYS A 192 -34.28 21.73 -8.06
C LYS A 192 -34.12 21.21 -6.62
N ALA A 193 -35.21 21.08 -5.87
CA ALA A 193 -35.17 20.57 -4.49
C ALA A 193 -34.79 19.08 -4.42
N HIS A 194 -35.11 18.29 -5.45
CA HIS A 194 -34.87 16.84 -5.47
C HIS A 194 -33.60 16.44 -6.23
N LEU A 195 -33.10 17.28 -7.13
CA LEU A 195 -31.93 16.99 -7.97
C LEU A 195 -30.62 16.75 -7.18
N PRO A 196 -30.33 17.46 -6.07
CA PRO A 196 -29.11 17.23 -5.31
C PRO A 196 -28.96 15.80 -4.79
N LEU A 197 -30.06 15.11 -4.47
CA LEU A 197 -29.99 13.71 -4.05
C LEU A 197 -29.49 12.81 -5.17
N LEU A 198 -29.99 13.01 -6.40
CA LEU A 198 -29.57 12.22 -7.55
C LEU A 198 -28.10 12.45 -7.88
N VAL A 199 -27.69 13.73 -7.95
CA VAL A 199 -26.29 14.12 -8.18
C VAL A 199 -25.38 13.52 -7.11
N TYR A 200 -25.78 13.63 -5.85
CA TYR A 200 -25.01 13.07 -4.72
C TYR A 200 -24.80 11.56 -4.85
N VAL A 201 -25.83 10.78 -5.20
CA VAL A 201 -25.68 9.32 -5.28
C VAL A 201 -24.69 8.91 -6.37
N PHE A 202 -24.78 9.48 -7.58
CA PHE A 202 -23.82 9.19 -8.65
C PHE A 202 -22.40 9.65 -8.31
N GLN A 203 -22.26 10.87 -7.81
CA GLN A 203 -20.95 11.42 -7.46
C GLN A 203 -20.30 10.65 -6.31
N ARG A 204 -21.05 10.31 -5.26
CA ARG A 204 -20.55 9.51 -4.13
C ARG A 204 -20.04 8.15 -4.59
N VAL A 205 -20.80 7.46 -5.45
CA VAL A 205 -20.35 6.18 -6.00
C VAL A 205 -19.08 6.38 -6.82
N GLY A 206 -19.00 7.39 -7.69
CA GLY A 206 -17.78 7.72 -8.43
C GLY A 206 -16.56 7.95 -7.55
N VAL A 207 -16.69 8.76 -6.49
CA VAL A 207 -15.64 9.00 -5.49
C VAL A 207 -15.22 7.71 -4.78
N ASN A 208 -16.17 6.84 -4.45
CA ASN A 208 -15.87 5.56 -3.80
C ASN A 208 -15.05 4.64 -4.71
N PHE A 209 -15.35 4.59 -6.02
CA PHE A 209 -14.51 3.85 -6.96
C PHE A 209 -13.09 4.43 -7.04
N GLN A 210 -12.95 5.75 -7.18
CA GLN A 210 -11.63 6.39 -7.25
C GLN A 210 -10.81 6.11 -5.99
N THR A 211 -11.45 6.19 -4.82
CA THR A 211 -10.83 5.92 -3.52
C THR A 211 -10.37 4.46 -3.44
N ALA A 212 -11.24 3.52 -3.83
CA ALA A 212 -10.93 2.09 -3.84
C ALA A 212 -9.75 1.76 -4.77
N ASP A 213 -9.78 2.31 -5.99
CA ASP A 213 -8.75 2.07 -7.00
C ASP A 213 -7.40 2.64 -6.56
N THR A 214 -7.38 3.88 -6.09
CA THR A 214 -6.17 4.56 -5.59
C THR A 214 -5.58 3.82 -4.38
N PHE A 215 -6.43 3.41 -3.44
CA PHE A 215 -6.01 2.66 -2.25
C PHE A 215 -5.34 1.34 -2.64
N LEU A 216 -5.99 0.52 -3.48
CA LEU A 216 -5.46 -0.78 -3.88
C LEU A 216 -4.21 -0.65 -4.77
N ALA A 217 -4.16 0.34 -5.66
CA ALA A 217 -2.98 0.64 -6.47
C ALA A 217 -1.77 1.02 -5.60
N THR A 218 -1.99 1.89 -4.61
CA THR A 218 -0.94 2.30 -3.67
C THR A 218 -0.48 1.11 -2.80
N PHE A 219 -1.42 0.31 -2.32
CA PHE A 219 -1.11 -0.90 -1.54
C PHE A 219 -0.25 -1.87 -2.35
N ASN A 220 -0.66 -2.20 -3.58
CA ASN A 220 0.07 -3.11 -4.45
C ASN A 220 1.45 -2.57 -4.86
N GLN A 221 1.59 -1.26 -5.03
CA GLN A 221 2.89 -0.65 -5.32
C GLN A 221 3.89 -0.90 -4.18
N VAL A 222 3.46 -0.75 -2.93
CA VAL A 222 4.31 -1.04 -1.76
C VAL A 222 4.52 -2.55 -1.60
N GLU A 223 3.49 -3.37 -1.79
CA GLU A 223 3.60 -4.82 -1.74
C GLU A 223 4.67 -5.36 -2.71
N GLN A 224 4.76 -4.79 -3.91
CA GLN A 224 5.75 -5.18 -4.92
C GLN A 224 7.20 -4.87 -4.53
N THR A 225 7.46 -3.87 -3.67
CA THR A 225 8.83 -3.54 -3.23
C THR A 225 9.29 -4.39 -2.06
N LEU A 226 8.36 -4.87 -1.25
CA LEU A 226 8.65 -5.64 -0.04
C LEU A 226 9.61 -6.83 -0.25
N PRO A 227 9.47 -7.70 -1.27
CA PRO A 227 10.43 -8.78 -1.51
C PRO A 227 11.89 -8.32 -1.54
N VAL A 228 12.15 -7.19 -2.19
CA VAL A 228 13.48 -6.61 -2.31
C VAL A 228 13.94 -6.03 -0.97
N GLU A 229 13.05 -5.37 -0.24
CA GLU A 229 13.37 -4.81 1.09
C GLU A 229 13.70 -5.90 2.12
N PHE A 230 12.95 -6.99 2.13
CA PHE A 230 13.23 -8.17 2.98
C PHE A 230 14.59 -8.79 2.65
N GLN A 231 14.92 -8.89 1.35
CA GLN A 231 16.21 -9.38 0.90
C GLN A 231 17.35 -8.44 1.35
N GLN A 232 17.17 -7.13 1.20
CA GLN A 232 18.17 -6.14 1.63
C GLN A 232 18.45 -6.20 3.13
N ASP A 233 17.41 -6.29 3.96
CA ASP A 233 17.57 -6.42 5.42
C ASP A 233 18.30 -7.73 5.78
N THR A 234 17.99 -8.82 5.06
CA THR A 234 18.65 -10.12 5.21
C THR A 234 20.11 -10.08 4.80
N ASP A 235 20.43 -9.42 3.69
CA ASP A 235 21.79 -9.25 3.19
C ASP A 235 22.61 -8.37 4.15
N ALA A 236 22.01 -7.32 4.71
CA ALA A 236 22.63 -6.48 5.72
C ALA A 236 22.96 -7.29 7.00
N PHE A 237 22.04 -8.13 7.47
CA PHE A 237 22.30 -9.04 8.59
C PHE A 237 23.44 -10.02 8.26
N ASN A 238 23.36 -10.69 7.11
CA ASN A 238 24.37 -11.66 6.66
C ASN A 238 25.76 -11.03 6.44
N SER A 239 25.84 -9.78 5.98
CA SER A 239 27.09 -9.03 5.87
C SER A 239 27.75 -8.88 7.23
N ARG A 240 26.97 -8.49 8.26
CA ARG A 240 27.50 -8.40 9.63
C ARG A 240 27.99 -9.76 10.13
N VAL A 241 27.27 -10.84 9.87
CA VAL A 241 27.74 -12.20 10.23
C VAL A 241 29.03 -12.57 9.49
N SER A 242 29.16 -12.19 8.23
CA SER A 242 30.37 -12.42 7.44
C SER A 242 31.58 -11.63 7.98
N GLU A 243 31.37 -10.42 8.49
CA GLU A 243 32.42 -9.63 9.15
C GLU A 243 32.91 -10.32 10.44
N LEU A 244 31.98 -10.83 11.26
CA LEU A 244 32.32 -11.61 12.46
C LEU A 244 33.14 -12.86 12.10
N GLU A 245 32.74 -13.57 11.04
CA GLU A 245 33.46 -14.74 10.53
C GLU A 245 34.88 -14.38 10.05
N ALA A 246 35.03 -13.29 9.30
CA ALA A 246 36.33 -12.86 8.79
C ALA A 246 37.31 -12.48 9.91
N ALA A 247 36.81 -11.84 10.97
CA ALA A 247 37.60 -11.53 12.16
C ALA A 247 38.12 -12.81 12.83
N VAL A 248 37.23 -13.78 13.08
CA VAL A 248 37.57 -15.09 13.64
C VAL A 248 38.58 -15.86 12.76
N GLY A 249 38.36 -15.86 11.45
CA GLY A 249 39.23 -16.54 10.49
C GLY A 249 40.64 -15.95 10.45
N THR A 250 40.76 -14.64 10.62
CA THR A 250 42.05 -13.93 10.71
C THR A 250 42.81 -14.33 11.98
N GLU A 251 42.11 -14.38 13.12
CA GLU A 251 42.70 -14.74 14.40
C GLU A 251 43.27 -16.17 14.40
N PHE A 252 42.49 -17.15 13.90
CA PHE A 252 42.98 -18.53 13.80
C PHE A 252 44.14 -18.69 12.82
N SER A 253 44.14 -17.98 11.70
CA SER A 253 45.28 -18.01 10.75
C SER A 253 46.55 -17.37 11.34
N SER A 254 46.41 -16.29 12.10
CA SER A 254 47.53 -15.69 12.84
C SER A 254 48.14 -16.69 13.82
N LEU A 255 47.29 -17.42 14.53
CA LEU A 255 47.72 -18.41 15.50
C LEU A 255 48.35 -19.65 14.85
N GLU A 256 47.76 -20.17 13.77
CA GLU A 256 48.33 -21.24 12.94
C GLU A 256 49.77 -20.91 12.50
N LEU A 257 49.98 -19.68 12.01
CA LEU A 257 51.30 -19.20 11.63
C LEU A 257 52.29 -19.17 12.80
N LYS A 258 51.86 -18.78 14.01
CA LYS A 258 52.71 -18.83 15.21
C LYS A 258 53.17 -20.26 15.54
N PHE A 259 52.28 -21.24 15.42
CA PHE A 259 52.63 -22.66 15.60
C PHE A 259 53.59 -23.17 14.52
N ASN A 260 53.33 -22.86 13.24
CA ASN A 260 54.20 -23.25 12.13
C ASN A 260 55.61 -22.64 12.26
N ASN A 261 55.70 -21.35 12.58
CA ASN A 261 56.97 -20.66 12.81
C ASN A 261 57.72 -21.26 13.99
N THR A 262 57.02 -21.60 15.08
CA THR A 262 57.65 -22.23 16.24
C THR A 262 58.19 -23.62 15.90
N ASN A 263 57.45 -24.43 15.15
CA ASN A 263 57.91 -25.73 14.66
C ASN A 263 59.18 -25.62 13.80
N ALA A 264 59.23 -24.63 12.89
CA ALA A 264 60.39 -24.36 12.07
C ALA A 264 61.61 -23.98 12.93
N ARG A 265 61.43 -23.07 13.89
CA ARG A 265 62.50 -22.64 14.81
C ARG A 265 62.98 -23.75 15.74
N LEU A 266 62.09 -24.64 16.21
CA LEU A 266 62.50 -25.83 16.95
C LEU A 266 63.43 -26.73 16.12
N SER A 267 63.23 -26.76 14.80
CA SER A 267 64.05 -27.55 13.89
C SER A 267 65.44 -26.94 13.68
N THR A 268 65.51 -25.61 13.53
CA THR A 268 66.72 -24.88 13.10
C THR A 268 67.49 -24.16 14.20
N GLU A 269 66.83 -23.70 15.27
CA GLU A 269 67.41 -22.83 16.31
C GLU A 269 67.58 -23.52 17.67
N LEU A 270 66.96 -24.68 17.88
CA LEU A 270 67.13 -25.49 19.09
C LEU A 270 68.41 -26.31 18.99
N THR A 271 69.55 -25.64 19.17
CA THR A 271 70.92 -26.16 19.04
C THR A 271 71.83 -25.65 20.17
N GLY A 272 73.03 -26.23 20.31
CA GLY A 272 74.03 -25.88 21.34
C GLY A 272 74.13 -26.93 22.45
N ASP A 273 74.53 -26.54 23.66
CA ASP A 273 74.79 -27.48 24.79
C ASP A 273 73.57 -28.29 25.23
N ILE A 274 72.36 -27.84 24.86
CA ILE A 274 71.12 -28.58 25.05
C ILE A 274 71.10 -29.92 24.29
N GLU A 275 71.86 -30.04 23.19
CA GLU A 275 71.94 -31.27 22.38
C GLU A 275 72.62 -32.42 23.12
N ALA A 276 73.49 -32.11 24.09
CA ALA A 276 74.16 -33.08 24.93
C ALA A 276 73.31 -33.55 26.13
N GLN A 277 72.15 -32.93 26.36
CA GLN A 277 71.27 -33.26 27.48
C GLN A 277 70.53 -34.59 27.27
N THR A 278 70.30 -35.31 28.37
CA THR A 278 69.52 -36.55 28.34
C THR A 278 68.09 -36.25 27.87
N ASN A 279 67.53 -37.10 27.01
CA ASN A 279 66.18 -36.96 26.41
C ASN A 279 65.99 -35.79 25.43
N PHE A 280 67.05 -35.09 25.00
CA PHE A 280 66.94 -33.97 24.05
C PHE A 280 66.22 -34.35 22.75
N VAL A 281 66.63 -35.44 22.10
CA VAL A 281 66.04 -35.90 20.82
C VAL A 281 64.54 -36.16 20.97
N GLN A 282 64.14 -36.78 22.08
CA GLN A 282 62.74 -37.07 22.37
C GLN A 282 61.95 -35.78 22.62
N LEU A 283 62.47 -34.85 23.44
CA LEU A 283 61.83 -33.55 23.68
C LEU A 283 61.63 -32.77 22.37
N LYS A 284 62.66 -32.69 21.52
CA LYS A 284 62.58 -31.98 20.23
C LYS A 284 61.49 -32.59 19.35
N ALA A 285 61.47 -33.91 19.22
CA ALA A 285 60.45 -34.62 18.45
C ALA A 285 59.04 -34.40 19.02
N ASP A 286 58.87 -34.41 20.34
CA ASP A 286 57.58 -34.19 20.99
C ASP A 286 57.05 -32.76 20.81
N LEU A 287 57.93 -31.74 20.93
CA LEU A 287 57.58 -30.35 20.70
C LEU A 287 57.23 -30.07 19.22
N GLN A 288 57.98 -30.66 18.28
CA GLN A 288 57.68 -30.57 16.85
C GLN A 288 56.33 -31.23 16.53
N SER A 289 56.10 -32.43 17.07
CA SER A 289 54.82 -33.13 16.94
C SER A 289 53.65 -32.32 17.52
N PHE A 290 53.83 -31.72 18.69
CA PHE A 290 52.82 -30.87 19.33
C PHE A 290 52.53 -29.62 18.48
N THR A 291 53.55 -28.90 18.05
CA THR A 291 53.34 -27.66 17.27
C THR A 291 52.71 -27.94 15.90
N ALA A 292 53.10 -29.02 15.23
CA ALA A 292 52.50 -29.45 13.97
C ALA A 292 51.02 -29.87 14.15
N SER A 293 50.69 -30.65 15.18
CA SER A 293 49.32 -31.09 15.41
C SER A 293 48.40 -29.93 15.80
N ARG A 294 48.89 -28.96 16.58
CA ARG A 294 48.12 -27.77 16.96
C ARG A 294 47.88 -26.83 15.78
N SER A 295 48.87 -26.66 14.91
CA SER A 295 48.71 -25.91 13.65
C SER A 295 47.61 -26.53 12.78
N LEU A 296 47.68 -27.84 12.54
CA LEU A 296 46.67 -28.57 11.77
C LEU A 296 45.26 -28.42 12.38
N PHE A 297 45.17 -28.58 13.71
CA PHE A 297 43.90 -28.42 14.42
C PHE A 297 43.31 -27.00 14.26
N LEU A 298 44.12 -25.95 14.36
CA LEU A 298 43.65 -24.58 14.20
C LEU A 298 43.13 -24.31 12.79
N LYS A 299 43.80 -24.88 11.78
CA LYS A 299 43.34 -24.85 10.40
C LYS A 299 41.97 -25.55 10.25
N GLU A 300 41.82 -26.77 10.78
CA GLU A 300 40.57 -27.52 10.74
C GLU A 300 39.43 -26.83 11.51
N LEU A 301 39.74 -26.23 12.65
CA LEU A 301 38.81 -25.44 13.45
C LEU A 301 38.31 -24.22 12.67
N LYS A 302 39.22 -23.48 12.04
CA LYS A 302 38.88 -22.36 11.16
C LYS A 302 37.94 -22.81 10.05
N GLU A 303 38.33 -23.82 9.28
CA GLU A 303 37.54 -24.33 8.15
C GLU A 303 36.14 -24.80 8.61
N SER A 304 36.04 -25.46 9.77
CA SER A 304 34.77 -25.90 10.35
C SER A 304 33.85 -24.73 10.75
N VAL A 305 34.40 -23.69 11.38
CA VAL A 305 33.64 -22.49 11.76
C VAL A 305 33.16 -21.74 10.52
N GLN A 306 34.01 -21.58 9.50
CA GLN A 306 33.64 -20.92 8.25
C GLN A 306 32.53 -21.68 7.51
N LEU A 307 32.62 -23.01 7.42
CA LEU A 307 31.60 -23.84 6.80
C LEU A 307 30.25 -23.71 7.54
N ALA A 308 30.27 -23.79 8.88
CA ALA A 308 29.06 -23.62 9.69
C ALA A 308 28.45 -22.21 9.56
N SER A 309 29.29 -21.18 9.46
CA SER A 309 28.87 -19.78 9.25
C SER A 309 28.23 -19.58 7.87
N ALA A 310 28.79 -20.18 6.82
CA ALA A 310 28.22 -20.15 5.47
C ALA A 310 26.85 -20.83 5.43
N PHE A 311 26.73 -22.02 6.04
CA PHE A 311 25.45 -22.74 6.16
C PHE A 311 24.42 -21.93 6.95
N TYR A 312 24.86 -21.27 8.03
CA TYR A 312 24.02 -20.40 8.84
C TYR A 312 23.41 -19.27 8.01
N ARG A 313 24.22 -18.51 7.26
CA ARG A 313 23.74 -17.39 6.42
C ARG A 313 22.77 -17.86 5.34
N GLN A 314 23.09 -18.97 4.67
CA GLN A 314 22.20 -19.56 3.66
C GLN A 314 20.86 -19.98 4.27
N SER A 315 20.88 -20.57 5.47
CA SER A 315 19.67 -20.98 6.19
C SER A 315 18.83 -19.79 6.64
N VAL A 316 19.46 -18.67 7.03
CA VAL A 316 18.75 -17.43 7.35
C VAL A 316 18.06 -16.87 6.10
N THR A 317 18.75 -16.77 4.97
CA THR A 317 18.16 -16.34 3.69
C THR A 317 17.00 -17.24 3.27
N TYR A 318 17.17 -18.55 3.36
CA TYR A 318 16.09 -19.49 3.09
C TYR A 318 14.90 -19.26 4.03
N GLY A 319 15.15 -19.13 5.35
CA GLY A 319 14.11 -18.90 6.36
C GLY A 319 13.28 -17.64 6.09
N VAL A 320 13.91 -16.52 5.71
CA VAL A 320 13.18 -15.28 5.39
C VAL A 320 12.27 -15.47 4.19
N SER A 321 12.72 -16.18 3.14
CA SER A 321 11.89 -16.44 1.97
C SER A 321 10.62 -17.25 2.32
N GLN A 322 10.70 -18.15 3.31
CA GLN A 322 9.53 -18.92 3.75
C GLN A 322 8.54 -18.14 4.62
N VAL A 323 8.96 -17.04 5.25
CA VAL A 323 8.08 -16.21 6.11
C VAL A 323 7.24 -15.25 5.28
N TYR A 324 7.82 -14.69 4.22
CA TYR A 324 7.21 -13.58 3.48
C TYR A 324 6.45 -14.01 2.22
N TYR A 325 6.92 -15.03 1.50
CA TYR A 325 6.30 -15.45 0.25
C TYR A 325 5.09 -16.35 0.50
N SER A 326 3.95 -15.68 0.71
CA SER A 326 2.55 -16.13 0.61
C SER A 326 2.30 -17.63 0.81
N ASP A 327 1.61 -17.95 1.90
CA ASP A 327 0.62 -19.02 1.81
C ASP A 327 -0.41 -18.57 0.76
N GLY A 328 -0.50 -19.28 -0.37
CA GLY A 328 -1.47 -18.97 -1.44
C GLY A 328 -2.92 -18.96 -0.94
N SER A 329 -3.17 -19.48 0.25
CA SER A 329 -4.47 -19.45 0.92
C SER A 329 -4.83 -18.07 1.51
N ASN A 330 -3.84 -17.23 1.85
CA ASN A 330 -4.05 -15.93 2.52
C ASN A 330 -3.10 -14.85 1.95
N PRO A 331 -3.37 -14.31 0.75
CA PRO A 331 -2.52 -13.28 0.18
C PRO A 331 -2.60 -11.99 1.00
N ILE A 332 -1.47 -11.28 1.18
CA ILE A 332 -1.38 -10.10 2.05
C ILE A 332 -2.32 -8.96 1.64
N ASN A 333 -2.66 -8.89 0.35
CA ASN A 333 -3.59 -7.91 -0.21
C ASN A 333 -5.07 -8.29 -0.08
N ALA A 334 -5.41 -9.49 0.41
CA ALA A 334 -6.81 -9.91 0.60
C ALA A 334 -7.64 -8.88 1.40
N PRO A 335 -7.21 -8.39 2.58
CA PRO A 335 -7.97 -7.38 3.31
C PRO A 335 -8.07 -6.04 2.55
N ALA A 336 -7.04 -5.64 1.80
CA ALA A 336 -7.06 -4.41 1.01
C ALA A 336 -8.08 -4.51 -0.14
N LEU A 337 -8.08 -5.63 -0.86
CA LEU A 337 -9.05 -5.93 -1.89
C LEU A 337 -10.47 -5.98 -1.33
N GLN A 338 -10.67 -6.59 -0.15
CA GLN A 338 -11.97 -6.67 0.50
C GLN A 338 -12.54 -5.28 0.83
N LEU A 339 -11.73 -4.34 1.34
CA LEU A 339 -12.14 -2.96 1.59
C LEU A 339 -12.45 -2.21 0.29
N ALA A 340 -11.60 -2.38 -0.73
CA ALA A 340 -11.80 -1.75 -2.04
C ALA A 340 -13.09 -2.23 -2.72
N MET A 341 -13.39 -3.53 -2.66
CA MET A 341 -14.64 -4.09 -3.17
C MET A 341 -15.88 -3.50 -2.48
N GLN A 342 -15.83 -3.32 -1.16
CA GLN A 342 -16.94 -2.72 -0.41
C GLN A 342 -17.21 -1.26 -0.79
N LEU A 343 -16.16 -0.49 -1.06
CA LEU A 343 -16.27 0.87 -1.59
C LEU A 343 -16.88 0.88 -3.00
N VAL A 344 -16.42 0.00 -3.89
CA VAL A 344 -16.98 -0.13 -5.25
C VAL A 344 -18.45 -0.52 -5.22
N GLU A 345 -18.85 -1.40 -4.30
CA GLU A 345 -20.26 -1.76 -4.05
C GLU A 345 -21.03 -0.63 -3.34
N SER A 346 -20.33 0.37 -2.80
CA SER A 346 -20.87 1.54 -2.11
C SER A 346 -21.96 1.17 -1.10
N SER A 347 -21.67 0.14 -0.29
CA SER A 347 -22.56 -0.32 0.78
C SER A 347 -22.82 0.79 1.82
N SER A 348 -23.86 0.63 2.64
CA SER A 348 -24.31 1.64 3.61
C SER A 348 -23.23 2.16 4.56
N PHE A 349 -22.21 1.35 4.86
CA PHE A 349 -21.09 1.70 5.74
C PHE A 349 -19.74 1.66 5.05
N ALA A 350 -19.68 1.61 3.72
CA ALA A 350 -18.42 1.41 2.98
C ALA A 350 -17.35 2.45 3.32
N GLU A 351 -17.70 3.73 3.30
CA GLU A 351 -16.78 4.84 3.61
C GLU A 351 -16.28 4.79 5.06
N PHE A 352 -17.17 4.45 6.00
CA PHE A 352 -16.83 4.28 7.41
C PHE A 352 -15.88 3.09 7.60
N CYS A 353 -16.19 1.94 7.00
CA CYS A 353 -15.38 0.74 7.08
C CYS A 353 -13.99 0.94 6.48
N HIS A 354 -13.92 1.56 5.30
CA HIS A 354 -12.65 1.95 4.69
C HIS A 354 -11.86 2.90 5.61
N SER A 355 -12.49 3.98 6.10
CA SER A 355 -11.81 4.94 6.99
C SER A 355 -11.29 4.30 8.28
N LYS A 356 -11.99 3.30 8.81
CA LYS A 356 -11.60 2.58 10.03
C LYS A 356 -10.44 1.62 9.81
N PHE A 357 -10.40 0.91 8.69
CA PHE A 357 -9.48 -0.20 8.48
C PHE A 357 -8.35 0.06 7.47
N ALA A 358 -8.47 1.04 6.56
CA ALA A 358 -7.50 1.26 5.50
C ALA A 358 -6.06 1.43 6.03
N ALA A 359 -5.88 2.25 7.07
CA ALA A 359 -4.57 2.43 7.70
C ALA A 359 -4.03 1.14 8.34
N LEU A 360 -4.89 0.41 9.07
CA LEU A 360 -4.51 -0.87 9.72
C LEU A 360 -4.09 -1.92 8.69
N VAL A 361 -4.78 -1.96 7.55
CA VAL A 361 -4.45 -2.86 6.45
C VAL A 361 -3.15 -2.43 5.78
N SER A 362 -2.96 -1.14 5.49
CA SER A 362 -1.68 -0.63 4.96
C SER A 362 -0.50 -0.91 5.89
N ASP A 363 -0.69 -0.88 7.20
CA ASP A 363 0.34 -1.17 8.20
C ASP A 363 0.78 -2.65 8.21
N LEU A 364 0.03 -3.57 7.59
CA LEU A 364 0.45 -4.97 7.42
C LEU A 364 1.77 -5.08 6.65
N LEU A 365 1.95 -4.23 5.64
CA LEU A 365 3.11 -4.24 4.73
C LEU A 365 4.43 -4.01 5.50
N PRO A 366 4.61 -2.90 6.25
CA PRO A 366 5.83 -2.69 7.02
C PRO A 366 5.94 -3.60 8.26
N LEU A 367 4.83 -4.12 8.80
CA LEU A 367 4.86 -4.90 10.05
C LEU A 367 5.73 -6.14 9.96
N GLY A 368 5.63 -6.90 8.86
CA GLY A 368 6.46 -8.11 8.67
C GLY A 368 7.96 -7.78 8.69
N ARG A 369 8.34 -6.67 8.06
CA ARG A 369 9.73 -6.19 7.99
C ARG A 369 10.23 -5.71 9.35
N ILE A 370 9.42 -4.96 10.09
CA ILE A 370 9.73 -4.53 11.46
C ILE A 370 10.00 -5.75 12.34
N ARG A 371 9.11 -6.75 12.30
CA ARG A 371 9.25 -7.99 13.08
C ARG A 371 10.46 -8.82 12.69
N LEU A 372 10.79 -8.87 11.39
CA LEU A 372 12.01 -9.50 10.92
C LEU A 372 13.25 -8.84 11.51
N ASN A 373 13.32 -7.51 11.44
CA ASN A 373 14.46 -6.76 11.97
C ASN A 373 14.56 -6.89 13.50
N GLU A 374 13.45 -6.97 14.22
CA GLU A 374 13.46 -7.31 15.66
C GLU A 374 14.14 -8.66 15.92
N CYS A 375 13.92 -9.67 15.07
CA CYS A 375 14.61 -10.97 15.17
C CYS A 375 16.12 -10.82 14.97
N PHE A 376 16.54 -10.08 13.94
CA PHE A 376 17.95 -9.85 13.65
C PHE A 376 18.66 -9.03 14.72
N ASP A 377 18.05 -7.94 15.19
CA ASP A 377 18.60 -7.07 16.23
C ASP A 377 18.70 -7.80 17.58
N THR A 378 17.82 -8.78 17.83
CA THR A 378 17.91 -9.63 19.02
C THR A 378 19.05 -10.64 18.93
N GLU A 379 19.35 -11.17 17.75
CA GLU A 379 20.33 -12.25 17.59
C GLU A 379 21.76 -11.74 17.35
N LEU A 380 21.93 -10.59 16.68
CA LEU A 380 23.24 -10.04 16.36
C LEU A 380 24.16 -9.83 17.59
N PRO A 381 23.69 -9.30 18.74
CA PRO A 381 24.52 -9.20 19.95
C PRO A 381 24.98 -10.55 20.49
N ARG A 382 24.22 -11.64 20.28
CA ARG A 382 24.62 -12.99 20.69
C ARG A 382 25.74 -13.53 19.80
N LEU A 383 25.67 -13.24 18.50
CA LEU A 383 26.74 -13.58 17.56
C LEU A 383 28.03 -12.80 17.85
N ARG A 384 27.95 -11.53 18.26
CA ARG A 384 29.12 -10.78 18.75
C ARG A 384 29.73 -11.41 19.99
N LYS A 385 28.92 -11.83 20.96
CA LYS A 385 29.44 -12.58 22.13
C LYS A 385 30.10 -13.90 21.75
N LEU A 386 29.60 -14.57 20.71
CA LEU A 386 30.23 -15.78 20.18
C LEU A 386 31.61 -15.46 19.57
N GLN A 387 31.74 -14.35 18.83
CA GLN A 387 33.02 -13.85 18.34
C GLN A 387 34.00 -13.59 19.50
N GLU A 388 33.60 -12.80 20.51
CA GLU A 388 34.45 -12.48 21.67
C GLU A 388 34.95 -13.75 22.39
N LEU A 389 34.09 -14.77 22.48
CA LEU A 389 34.44 -16.06 23.08
C LEU A 389 35.45 -16.83 22.21
N ILE A 390 35.33 -16.76 20.88
CA ILE A 390 36.29 -17.35 19.95
C ILE A 390 37.65 -16.65 20.07
N GLU A 391 37.68 -15.32 20.13
CA GLU A 391 38.90 -14.53 20.32
C GLU A 391 39.58 -14.87 21.66
N THR A 392 38.79 -14.99 22.73
CA THR A 392 39.29 -15.41 24.05
C THR A 392 39.88 -16.82 24.00
N TYR A 393 39.25 -17.74 23.27
CA TYR A 393 39.77 -19.09 23.07
C TYR A 393 41.10 -19.06 22.29
N ALA A 394 41.19 -18.26 21.22
CA ALA A 394 42.42 -18.12 20.45
C ALA A 394 43.56 -17.55 21.29
N LEU A 395 43.29 -16.54 22.13
CA LEU A 395 44.24 -16.00 23.10
C LEU A 395 44.72 -17.10 24.07
N MET A 396 43.79 -17.89 24.63
CA MET A 396 44.14 -18.99 25.53
C MET A 396 45.06 -20.02 24.86
N VAL A 397 44.82 -20.35 23.58
CA VAL A 397 45.67 -21.28 22.83
C VAL A 397 47.04 -20.68 22.52
N SER A 398 47.15 -19.35 22.36
CA SER A 398 48.43 -18.69 22.13
C SER A 398 49.43 -18.82 23.29
N TYR A 399 48.94 -18.92 24.52
CA TYR A 399 49.77 -19.18 25.70
C TYR A 399 50.46 -20.55 25.67
N ASP A 400 50.00 -21.50 24.86
CA ASP A 400 50.67 -22.80 24.70
C ASP A 400 52.10 -22.64 24.10
N LEU A 401 52.41 -21.50 23.46
CA LEU A 401 53.72 -21.21 22.84
C LEU A 401 54.49 -20.05 23.46
N GLU A 402 53.81 -19.11 24.12
CA GLU A 402 54.38 -17.80 24.50
C GLU A 402 55.69 -17.93 25.28
N ASP A 403 55.72 -18.86 26.26
CA ASP A 403 56.87 -19.06 27.14
C ASP A 403 57.81 -20.20 26.71
N LEU A 404 57.58 -20.85 25.56
CA LEU A 404 58.36 -22.03 25.16
C LEU A 404 59.86 -21.75 25.11
N TRP A 405 60.26 -20.67 24.45
CA TRP A 405 61.68 -20.31 24.34
C TRP A 405 62.25 -19.84 25.66
N HIS A 406 61.44 -19.18 26.49
CA HIS A 406 61.85 -18.77 27.83
C HIS A 406 62.13 -19.98 28.70
N ASN A 407 61.25 -20.98 28.66
CA ASN A 407 61.37 -22.23 29.40
C ASN A 407 62.56 -23.07 28.93
N LEU A 408 62.88 -23.07 27.63
CA LEU A 408 64.03 -23.82 27.08
C LEU A 408 65.38 -23.14 27.35
N LYS A 409 65.41 -21.83 27.61
CA LYS A 409 66.65 -21.05 27.77
C LYS A 409 67.58 -21.56 28.88
N PRO A 410 67.13 -21.93 30.09
CA PRO A 410 68.00 -22.44 31.14
C PRO A 410 68.72 -23.74 30.76
N CYS A 411 68.10 -24.61 29.94
CA CYS A 411 68.73 -25.86 29.52
C CYS A 411 69.79 -25.69 28.42
N ARG A 412 70.00 -24.46 27.95
CA ARG A 412 71.07 -24.10 26.99
C ARG A 412 72.31 -23.51 27.67
N SER A 413 72.33 -23.44 29.00
CA SER A 413 73.47 -22.92 29.76
C SER A 413 74.52 -24.02 29.99
N ASP A 414 75.81 -23.67 29.92
CA ASP A 414 76.92 -24.56 30.31
C ASP A 414 76.80 -25.06 31.76
N CYS A 415 76.05 -24.34 32.60
CA CYS A 415 75.77 -24.69 33.99
C CYS A 415 74.42 -25.40 34.18
N ALA A 416 73.75 -25.83 33.11
CA ALA A 416 72.46 -26.50 33.20
C ALA A 416 72.58 -27.82 33.98
N ALA A 417 71.63 -28.07 34.88
CA ALA A 417 71.51 -29.36 35.54
C ALA A 417 71.28 -30.46 34.48
N SER A 418 71.89 -31.63 34.66
CA SER A 418 71.84 -32.74 33.71
C SER A 418 70.43 -33.32 33.46
N ASN A 419 69.46 -32.94 34.29
CA ASN A 419 68.05 -33.32 34.19
C ASN A 419 67.12 -32.18 33.73
N CYS A 420 67.66 -31.02 33.31
CA CYS A 420 66.87 -29.83 32.93
C CYS A 420 65.85 -30.16 31.82
N VAL A 421 66.30 -30.82 30.76
CA VAL A 421 65.44 -31.25 29.63
C VAL A 421 64.33 -32.20 30.09
N SER A 422 64.62 -33.12 31.01
CA SER A 422 63.64 -34.07 31.53
C SER A 422 62.51 -33.38 32.31
N GLN A 423 62.82 -32.30 33.05
CA GLN A 423 61.79 -31.53 33.76
C GLN A 423 60.87 -30.80 32.78
N ILE A 424 61.44 -30.11 31.78
CA ILE A 424 60.65 -29.43 30.74
C ILE A 424 59.81 -30.42 29.94
N ALA A 425 60.39 -31.57 29.57
CA ALA A 425 59.68 -32.62 28.86
C ALA A 425 58.44 -33.10 29.62
N SER A 426 58.52 -33.22 30.94
CA SER A 426 57.36 -33.62 31.76
C SER A 426 56.20 -32.61 31.68
N SER A 427 56.49 -31.31 31.71
CA SER A 427 55.47 -30.25 31.62
C SER A 427 54.83 -30.19 30.23
N TYR A 428 55.63 -30.28 29.16
CA TYR A 428 55.10 -30.28 27.80
C TYR A 428 54.34 -31.57 27.44
N ALA A 429 54.73 -32.72 28.01
CA ALA A 429 53.95 -33.95 27.89
C ALA A 429 52.58 -33.81 28.55
N GLN A 430 52.50 -33.18 29.74
CA GLN A 430 51.22 -32.88 30.39
C GLN A 430 50.37 -31.89 29.58
N LEU A 431 50.98 -30.84 29.02
CA LEU A 431 50.28 -29.90 28.14
C LEU A 431 49.74 -30.60 26.89
N LYS A 432 50.57 -31.40 26.21
CA LYS A 432 50.16 -32.21 25.05
C LYS A 432 48.98 -33.14 25.37
N ALA A 433 49.03 -33.81 26.53
CA ALA A 433 47.93 -34.66 26.99
C ALA A 433 46.66 -33.86 27.32
N ALA A 434 46.80 -32.68 27.94
CA ALA A 434 45.67 -31.78 28.21
C ALA A 434 45.05 -31.18 26.93
N ARG A 435 45.80 -31.20 25.82
CA ARG A 435 45.38 -30.76 24.48
C ARG A 435 45.12 -31.93 23.54
N ASP A 436 44.74 -33.10 24.03
CA ASP A 436 44.45 -34.26 23.19
C ASP A 436 43.31 -34.03 22.19
N THR A 437 43.10 -35.01 21.30
CA THR A 437 42.09 -34.97 20.23
C THR A 437 40.67 -34.77 20.76
N ASN A 438 40.34 -35.26 21.97
CA ASN A 438 39.04 -35.06 22.60
C ASN A 438 38.87 -33.63 23.15
N SER A 439 39.95 -33.01 23.61
CA SER A 439 39.95 -31.58 23.98
C SER A 439 39.88 -30.68 22.75
N MET A 440 40.37 -31.13 21.60
CA MET A 440 40.35 -30.39 20.33
C MET A 440 38.98 -30.40 19.64
N THR A 441 38.20 -31.48 19.74
CA THR A 441 36.83 -31.51 19.16
C THR A 441 35.82 -30.65 19.90
N LYS A 442 36.05 -30.36 21.20
CA LYS A 442 35.15 -29.54 22.03
C LYS A 442 34.93 -28.12 21.48
N PRO A 443 35.97 -27.33 21.16
CA PRO A 443 35.82 -26.02 20.52
C PRO A 443 35.02 -26.06 19.22
N VAL A 444 35.32 -27.01 18.33
CA VAL A 444 34.60 -27.19 17.06
C VAL A 444 33.11 -27.42 17.32
N ASN A 445 32.80 -28.40 18.18
CA ASN A 445 31.43 -28.74 18.53
C ASN A 445 30.72 -27.57 19.22
N PHE A 446 31.42 -26.83 20.08
CA PHE A 446 30.85 -25.70 20.78
C PHE A 446 30.46 -24.57 19.82
N PHE A 447 31.37 -24.13 18.94
CA PHE A 447 31.09 -23.00 18.02
C PHE A 447 30.04 -23.36 16.97
N THR A 448 30.11 -24.57 16.41
CA THR A 448 29.10 -25.08 15.45
C THR A 448 27.72 -25.23 16.12
N SER A 449 27.67 -25.73 17.35
CA SER A 449 26.43 -25.82 18.13
C SER A 449 25.88 -24.43 18.49
N ALA A 450 26.73 -23.45 18.78
CA ALA A 450 26.29 -22.09 19.08
C ALA A 450 25.63 -21.41 17.87
N LEU A 451 26.20 -21.57 16.67
CA LEU A 451 25.59 -21.12 15.41
C LEU A 451 24.28 -21.87 15.11
N THR A 452 24.24 -23.18 15.34
CA THR A 452 23.01 -23.98 15.17
C THR A 452 21.91 -23.53 16.13
N ALA A 453 22.26 -23.28 17.39
CA ALA A 453 21.33 -22.75 18.38
C ALA A 453 20.83 -21.34 18.02
N SER A 454 21.70 -20.50 17.45
CA SER A 454 21.33 -19.19 16.90
C SER A 454 20.31 -19.33 15.76
N LEU A 455 20.58 -20.23 14.82
CA LEU A 455 19.68 -20.47 13.70
C LEU A 455 18.31 -20.96 14.17
N ASN A 456 18.26 -21.86 15.14
CA ASN A 456 17.00 -22.32 15.73
C ASN A 456 16.21 -21.18 16.39
N ARG A 457 16.89 -20.24 17.08
CA ARG A 457 16.22 -19.07 17.68
C ARG A 457 15.66 -18.12 16.62
N ILE A 458 16.43 -17.87 15.55
CA ILE A 458 15.95 -17.10 14.41
C ILE A 458 14.74 -17.79 13.76
N GLY A 459 14.82 -19.10 13.51
CA GLY A 459 13.72 -19.89 12.96
C GLY A 459 12.44 -19.80 13.80
N LEU A 460 12.55 -19.89 15.13
CA LEU A 460 11.40 -19.69 16.02
C LEU A 460 10.85 -18.27 15.94
N CYS A 461 11.72 -17.26 15.83
CA CYS A 461 11.32 -15.88 15.66
C CYS A 461 10.58 -15.67 14.33
N PHE A 462 11.09 -16.25 13.25
CA PHE A 462 10.49 -16.24 11.92
C PHE A 462 9.09 -16.89 11.89
N SER A 463 8.95 -18.06 12.51
CA SER A 463 7.62 -18.69 12.67
C SER A 463 6.68 -17.78 13.44
N ARG A 464 7.16 -17.10 14.48
CA ARG A 464 6.37 -16.12 15.24
C ARG A 464 5.96 -14.92 14.37
N VAL A 465 6.86 -14.34 13.59
CA VAL A 465 6.55 -13.25 12.64
C VAL A 465 5.46 -13.67 11.67
N ASN A 466 5.57 -14.87 11.10
CA ASN A 466 4.57 -15.42 10.20
C ASN A 466 3.20 -15.58 10.88
N ILE A 467 3.19 -16.14 12.09
CA ILE A 467 1.98 -16.31 12.90
C ILE A 467 1.28 -14.97 13.13
N PHE A 468 2.03 -13.94 13.53
CA PHE A 468 1.42 -12.63 13.80
C PHE A 468 0.93 -11.95 12.54
N THR A 469 1.71 -11.95 11.45
CA THR A 469 1.39 -11.15 10.26
C THR A 469 0.40 -11.90 9.35
N PHE A 470 0.77 -13.07 8.86
CA PHE A 470 0.02 -13.75 7.80
C PHE A 470 -1.04 -14.71 8.36
N LEU A 471 -0.72 -15.51 9.38
CA LEU A 471 -1.70 -16.51 9.88
C LEU A 471 -2.79 -15.90 10.76
N ASN A 472 -2.53 -14.77 11.41
CA ASN A 472 -3.49 -14.12 12.31
C ASN A 472 -4.04 -12.82 11.73
N LEU A 473 -3.19 -11.81 11.47
CA LEU A 473 -3.67 -10.46 11.15
C LEU A 473 -4.31 -10.35 9.77
N VAL A 474 -3.76 -10.98 8.72
CA VAL A 474 -4.34 -10.94 7.37
C VAL A 474 -5.78 -11.49 7.36
N PRO A 475 -6.06 -12.74 7.80
CA PRO A 475 -7.42 -13.25 7.88
C PRO A 475 -8.31 -12.44 8.82
N SER A 476 -7.76 -11.98 9.96
CA SER A 476 -8.55 -11.21 10.93
C SER A 476 -8.99 -9.86 10.37
N PHE A 477 -8.12 -9.13 9.67
CA PHE A 477 -8.50 -7.88 9.03
C PHE A 477 -9.41 -8.09 7.83
N GLU A 478 -9.25 -9.19 7.09
CA GLU A 478 -10.19 -9.54 6.02
C GLU A 478 -11.59 -9.81 6.59
N GLU A 479 -11.70 -10.58 7.66
CA GLU A 479 -12.96 -10.86 8.35
C GLU A 479 -13.56 -9.62 9.00
N GLN A 480 -12.75 -8.77 9.63
CA GLN A 480 -13.19 -7.51 10.22
C GLN A 480 -13.68 -6.52 9.16
N ALA A 481 -12.97 -6.43 8.02
CA ALA A 481 -13.42 -5.65 6.88
C ALA A 481 -14.77 -6.17 6.39
N ARG A 482 -14.89 -7.49 6.16
CA ARG A 482 -16.13 -8.14 5.70
C ARG A 482 -17.31 -7.91 6.65
N SER A 483 -17.10 -8.09 7.95
CA SER A 483 -18.14 -7.98 8.98
C SER A 483 -18.51 -6.55 9.37
N CYS A 484 -17.73 -5.55 8.95
CA CYS A 484 -17.95 -4.14 9.29
C CYS A 484 -19.32 -3.59 8.84
N ILE A 485 -19.88 -4.15 7.77
CA ILE A 485 -21.18 -3.75 7.22
C ILE A 485 -22.36 -4.19 8.12
N GLY A 486 -22.10 -5.08 9.10
CA GLY A 486 -23.13 -5.79 9.85
C GLY A 486 -23.72 -6.90 8.99
N ALA A 487 -23.78 -8.13 9.52
CA ALA A 487 -24.55 -9.18 8.88
C ALA A 487 -26.03 -8.76 8.90
N ASN A 488 -26.59 -8.45 7.73
CA ASN A 488 -28.04 -8.47 7.54
C ASN A 488 -28.52 -9.90 7.39
#